data_AF-A0A957HCL4-F1
#
_entry.id   AF-A0A957HCL4-F1
#
_cell.length_a   1.000
_cell.length_b   1.000
_cell.length_c   1.000
_cell.angle_alpha   90.00
_cell.angle_beta   90.00
_cell.angle_gamma   90.00
#
_symmetry.space_group_name_H-M   'P 1'
#
loop_
_entity.id
_entity.type
_entity.pdbx_description
1 polymer ?
#
loop_
_entity_poly.entity_id
_entity_poly.type
_entity_poly.pdbx_seq_one_letter_code
_entity_poly.pdbx_strand_id
1 'polypeptide(L)'
;MSHVRIQDERAVAYRVLSLGALLKRAELERTIRHLHELFPFSSIEELIAEQEEYRQQLLRWLEAESIVEHLSESESSLLMKPLGTWSERTLLTVEWRTEALGILLWALGHLEELPSYDRQFDPEVVLEPLDLLTPTIDLIWMAQVRPEEELIQRRDQAELWNWRSRATELERMGVRPPAGVTFRQIIASTAEMANTKGHIPTLLEHDFPAFERPYAQLNEDQYMLVSAITYERYTAFNWLCEYSNKWESVRVDS
;
A
#
# COMPACT_ATOMS: atom_id res chain seq x y z
N MET A 1 -0.51 7.64 -29.07
CA MET A 1 -0.11 7.22 -27.71
C MET A 1 -0.70 8.26 -26.78
N SER A 2 -1.60 7.88 -25.89
CA SER A 2 -2.09 8.80 -24.85
C SER A 2 -0.88 9.16 -24.00
N HIS A 3 -0.56 10.45 -23.85
CA HIS A 3 0.42 10.87 -22.86
C HIS A 3 -0.10 10.42 -21.49
N VAL A 4 0.65 9.56 -20.82
CA VAL A 4 0.39 9.23 -19.42
C VAL A 4 0.66 10.51 -18.64
N ARG A 5 -0.18 10.79 -17.65
CA ARG A 5 0.02 11.93 -16.77
C ARG A 5 0.49 11.40 -15.43
N ILE A 6 1.45 12.09 -14.83
CA ILE A 6 1.88 11.79 -13.47
C ILE A 6 1.20 12.78 -12.54
N GLN A 7 0.82 12.31 -11.36
CA GLN A 7 0.27 13.15 -10.29
C GLN A 7 1.22 14.32 -9.99
N ASP A 8 0.62 15.45 -9.63
CA ASP A 8 1.37 16.60 -9.13
C ASP A 8 2.18 16.24 -7.88
N GLU A 9 3.42 16.73 -7.81
CA GLU A 9 4.38 16.39 -6.73
C GLU A 9 3.82 16.72 -5.34
N ARG A 10 3.09 17.83 -5.21
CA ARG A 10 2.45 18.20 -3.95
C ARG A 10 1.28 17.29 -3.64
N ALA A 11 0.50 16.90 -4.65
CA ALA A 11 -0.57 15.93 -4.45
C ALA A 11 -0.02 14.58 -3.93
N VAL A 12 1.14 14.13 -4.43
CA VAL A 12 1.84 12.95 -3.91
C VAL A 12 2.31 13.16 -2.47
N ALA A 13 2.93 14.30 -2.17
CA ALA A 13 3.38 14.64 -0.82
C ALA A 13 2.24 14.67 0.21
N TYR A 14 1.12 15.33 -0.11
CA TYR A 14 -0.06 15.33 0.75
C TYR A 14 -0.65 13.92 0.93
N ARG A 15 -0.66 13.10 -0.12
CA ARG A 15 -1.13 11.71 -0.01
C ARG A 15 -0.26 10.89 0.94
N VAL A 16 1.07 11.05 0.84
CA VAL A 16 2.04 10.43 1.74
C VAL A 16 1.77 10.81 3.20
N LEU A 17 1.55 12.10 3.49
CA LEU A 17 1.20 12.58 4.83
C LEU A 17 -0.14 12.03 5.33
N SER A 18 -1.17 12.00 4.47
CA SER A 18 -2.48 11.42 4.79
C SER A 18 -2.37 9.94 5.20
N LEU A 19 -1.63 9.14 4.43
CA LEU A 19 -1.43 7.72 4.74
C LEU A 19 -0.55 7.51 5.98
N GLY A 20 0.49 8.32 6.14
CA GLY A 20 1.33 8.31 7.34
C GLY A 20 0.50 8.53 8.60
N ALA A 21 -0.34 9.56 8.61
CA ALA A 21 -1.24 9.82 9.73
C ALA A 21 -2.24 8.68 9.99
N LEU A 22 -2.80 8.09 8.93
CA LEU A 22 -3.71 6.95 9.05
C LEU A 22 -3.03 5.71 9.64
N LEU A 23 -1.81 5.40 9.18
CA LEU A 23 -1.03 4.28 9.70
C LEU A 23 -0.59 4.52 11.14
N LYS A 24 -0.16 5.74 11.47
CA LYS A 24 0.14 6.11 12.86
C LYS A 24 -1.09 5.97 13.76
N ARG A 25 -2.26 6.38 13.27
CA ARG A 25 -3.53 6.19 13.97
C ARG A 25 -3.85 4.71 14.20
N ALA A 26 -3.52 3.83 13.26
CA ALA A 26 -3.67 2.39 13.38
C ALA A 26 -2.72 1.78 14.44
N GLU A 27 -1.49 2.28 14.56
CA GLU A 27 -0.57 1.87 15.63
C GLU A 27 -1.16 2.18 17.02
N LEU A 28 -1.76 3.36 17.20
CA LEU A 28 -2.43 3.71 18.47
C LEU A 28 -3.57 2.74 18.81
N GLU A 29 -4.38 2.35 17.81
CA GLU A 29 -5.45 1.35 18.01
C GLU A 29 -4.89 0.00 18.46
N ARG A 30 -3.80 -0.48 17.83
CA ARG A 30 -3.18 -1.75 18.23
C ARG A 30 -2.62 -1.68 19.64
N THR A 31 -1.94 -0.59 19.98
CA THR A 31 -1.42 -0.38 21.34
C THR A 31 -2.54 -0.49 22.36
N ILE A 32 -3.69 0.14 22.12
CA ILE A 32 -4.83 0.12 23.04
C ILE A 32 -5.44 -1.28 23.16
N ARG A 33 -5.60 -1.99 22.04
CA ARG A 33 -6.06 -3.39 22.06
C ARG A 33 -5.10 -4.27 22.86
N HIS A 34 -3.81 -4.13 22.62
CA HIS A 34 -2.78 -4.91 23.31
C HIS A 34 -2.72 -4.61 24.81
N LEU A 35 -2.89 -3.35 25.21
CA LEU A 35 -2.96 -2.96 26.63
C LEU A 35 -4.14 -3.63 27.34
N HIS A 36 -5.32 -3.67 26.70
CA HIS A 36 -6.47 -4.38 27.25
C HIS A 36 -6.24 -5.90 27.39
N GLU A 37 -5.50 -6.51 26.47
CA GLU A 37 -5.18 -7.94 26.51
C GLU A 37 -4.15 -8.27 27.61
N LEU A 38 -3.12 -7.45 27.77
CA LEU A 38 -2.06 -7.69 28.75
C LEU A 38 -2.48 -7.39 30.19
N PHE A 39 -3.36 -6.40 30.38
CA PHE A 39 -3.73 -5.90 31.71
C PHE A 39 -5.24 -5.88 31.94
N PRO A 40 -5.94 -7.02 31.84
CA PRO A 40 -7.41 -7.08 31.93
C PRO A 40 -7.98 -6.67 33.30
N PHE A 41 -7.14 -6.58 34.34
CA PHE A 41 -7.55 -6.30 35.72
C PHE A 41 -6.76 -5.14 36.37
N SER A 42 -6.02 -4.35 35.60
CA SER A 42 -5.22 -3.22 36.12
C SER A 42 -5.71 -1.88 35.56
N SER A 43 -5.49 -0.78 36.29
CA SER A 43 -5.72 0.56 35.76
C SER A 43 -4.68 0.89 34.70
N ILE A 44 -5.09 0.84 33.42
CA ILE A 44 -4.29 1.31 32.28
C ILE A 44 -4.69 2.73 31.85
N GLU A 45 -5.42 3.45 32.70
CA GLU A 45 -6.00 4.76 32.39
C GLU A 45 -4.94 5.80 32.01
N GLU A 46 -3.79 5.82 32.69
CA GLU A 46 -2.68 6.72 32.36
C GLU A 46 -2.10 6.42 30.98
N LEU A 47 -1.87 5.15 30.65
CA LEU A 47 -1.35 4.73 29.35
C LEU A 47 -2.34 5.04 28.22
N ILE A 48 -3.64 4.80 28.44
CA ILE A 48 -4.69 5.18 27.49
C ILE A 48 -4.72 6.70 27.30
N ALA A 49 -4.60 7.47 28.38
CA ALA A 49 -4.59 8.93 28.32
C ALA A 49 -3.40 9.47 27.51
N GLU A 50 -2.22 8.85 27.61
CA GLU A 50 -1.06 9.19 26.78
C GLU A 50 -1.33 8.95 25.29
N GLN A 51 -1.94 7.81 24.92
CA GLN A 51 -2.28 7.53 23.52
C GLN A 51 -3.35 8.49 22.99
N GLU A 52 -4.32 8.86 23.84
CA GLU A 52 -5.36 9.81 23.48
C GLU A 52 -4.79 11.23 23.29
N GLU A 53 -3.87 11.68 24.13
CA GLU A 53 -3.17 12.95 23.94
C GLU A 53 -2.38 12.96 22.62
N TYR A 54 -1.68 11.87 22.30
CA TYR A 54 -1.00 11.74 21.01
C TYR A 54 -1.98 11.81 19.83
N ARG A 55 -3.14 11.14 19.93
CA ARG A 55 -4.21 11.23 18.91
C ARG A 55 -4.67 12.67 18.72
N GLN A 56 -4.86 13.43 19.80
CA GLN A 56 -5.25 14.85 19.72
C GLN A 56 -4.16 15.71 19.09
N GLN A 57 -2.88 15.44 19.39
CA GLN A 57 -1.75 16.11 18.73
C GLN A 57 -1.73 15.83 17.23
N LEU A 58 -1.95 14.58 16.82
CA LEU A 58 -2.03 14.19 15.41
C LEU A 58 -3.16 14.92 14.67
N LEU A 59 -4.35 15.02 15.26
CA LEU A 59 -5.46 15.75 14.66
C LEU A 59 -5.18 17.25 14.53
N ARG A 60 -4.62 17.88 15.57
CA ARG A 60 -4.22 19.30 15.53
C ARG A 60 -3.15 19.55 14.46
N TRP A 61 -2.19 18.64 14.32
CA TRP A 61 -1.15 18.73 13.30
C TRP A 61 -1.73 18.61 11.89
N LEU A 62 -2.64 17.67 11.64
CA LEU A 62 -3.33 17.55 10.34
C LEU A 62 -4.05 18.84 9.94
N GLU A 63 -4.72 19.50 10.91
CA GLU A 63 -5.39 20.78 10.67
C GLU A 63 -4.39 21.91 10.41
N ALA A 64 -3.34 22.03 11.24
CA ALA A 64 -2.33 23.09 11.14
C ALA A 64 -1.56 23.05 9.82
N GLU A 65 -1.27 21.85 9.32
CA GLU A 65 -0.53 21.62 8.07
C GLU A 65 -1.46 21.53 6.83
N SER A 66 -2.76 21.81 7.00
CA SER A 66 -3.78 21.76 5.93
C SER A 66 -3.91 20.39 5.24
N ILE A 67 -3.53 19.30 5.91
CA ILE A 67 -3.60 17.93 5.36
C ILE A 67 -5.04 17.42 5.33
N VAL A 68 -5.91 17.92 6.22
CA VAL A 68 -7.32 17.51 6.31
C VAL A 68 -8.05 17.62 4.98
N GLU A 69 -7.74 18.63 4.17
CA GLU A 69 -8.37 18.86 2.85
C GLU A 69 -8.00 17.79 1.81
N HIS A 70 -6.94 17.03 2.08
CA HIS A 70 -6.43 15.97 1.22
C HIS A 70 -6.82 14.57 1.72
N LEU A 71 -7.43 14.44 2.91
CA LEU A 71 -7.95 13.17 3.37
C LEU A 71 -9.13 12.72 2.50
N SER A 72 -9.23 11.43 2.26
CA SER A 72 -10.43 10.85 1.70
C SER A 72 -11.56 10.81 2.73
N GLU A 73 -12.80 10.59 2.30
CA GLU A 73 -13.95 10.51 3.21
C GLU A 73 -13.79 9.39 4.25
N SER A 74 -13.28 8.22 3.83
CA SER A 74 -13.04 7.11 4.76
C SER A 74 -11.86 7.37 5.70
N GLU A 75 -10.77 7.96 5.21
CA GLU A 75 -9.61 8.34 6.02
C GLU A 75 -10.00 9.33 7.12
N SER A 76 -10.73 10.40 6.76
CA SER A 76 -11.22 11.40 7.70
C SER A 76 -12.17 10.77 8.74
N SER A 77 -13.13 9.96 8.29
CA SER A 77 -14.05 9.25 9.20
C SER A 77 -13.30 8.40 10.22
N LEU A 78 -12.30 7.63 9.78
CA LEU A 78 -11.50 6.76 10.64
C LEU A 78 -10.64 7.53 11.63
N LEU A 79 -9.95 8.59 11.19
CA LEU A 79 -9.11 9.42 12.04
C LEU A 79 -9.89 10.08 13.19
N MET A 80 -11.15 10.45 12.93
CA MET A 80 -12.04 11.10 13.88
C MET A 80 -12.73 10.12 14.86
N LYS A 81 -12.73 8.81 14.57
CA LYS A 81 -13.31 7.81 15.49
C LYS A 81 -12.56 7.80 16.83
N PRO A 82 -13.27 7.60 17.97
CA PRO A 82 -12.64 7.47 19.27
C PRO A 82 -11.59 6.35 19.27
N LEU A 83 -10.56 6.49 20.08
CA LEU A 83 -9.49 5.52 20.19
C LEU A 83 -10.00 4.17 20.73
N GLY A 84 -9.53 3.06 20.16
CA GLY A 84 -9.91 1.70 20.54
C GLY A 84 -11.20 1.19 19.88
N THR A 85 -11.78 1.96 18.95
CA THR A 85 -13.08 1.62 18.32
C THR A 85 -12.93 1.01 16.93
N TRP A 86 -11.74 1.00 16.34
CA TRP A 86 -11.56 0.39 15.02
C TRP A 86 -11.75 -1.11 15.13
N SER A 87 -12.42 -1.73 14.16
CA SER A 87 -12.57 -3.18 14.12
C SER A 87 -11.27 -3.86 13.67
N GLU A 88 -11.12 -5.15 13.94
CA GLU A 88 -9.97 -5.93 13.48
C GLU A 88 -9.85 -5.90 11.95
N ARG A 89 -10.98 -6.03 11.26
CA ARG A 89 -11.08 -5.90 9.80
C ARG A 89 -10.59 -4.53 9.32
N THR A 90 -10.90 -3.46 10.05
CA THR A 90 -10.43 -2.10 9.73
C THR A 90 -8.93 -2.00 9.87
N LEU A 91 -8.37 -2.52 10.96
CA LEU A 91 -6.92 -2.53 11.19
C LEU A 91 -6.18 -3.28 10.08
N LEU A 92 -6.61 -4.50 9.77
CA LEU A 92 -6.06 -5.28 8.67
C LEU A 92 -6.16 -4.55 7.33
N THR A 93 -7.26 -3.84 7.07
CA THR A 93 -7.42 -3.06 5.83
C THR A 93 -6.47 -1.86 5.77
N VAL A 94 -6.27 -1.17 6.89
CA VAL A 94 -5.37 -0.02 6.98
C VAL A 94 -3.90 -0.46 6.93
N GLU A 95 -3.55 -1.62 7.50
CA GLU A 95 -2.19 -2.19 7.42
C GLU A 95 -1.67 -2.31 6.01
N TRP A 96 -2.52 -2.75 5.10
CA TRP A 96 -2.17 -2.88 3.69
C TRP A 96 -1.80 -1.54 3.04
N ARG A 97 -2.20 -0.39 3.61
CA ARG A 97 -1.78 0.94 3.15
C ARG A 97 -0.29 1.22 3.35
N THR A 98 0.40 0.42 4.15
CA THR A 98 1.87 0.43 4.25
C THR A 98 2.51 0.24 2.87
N GLU A 99 1.96 -0.66 2.06
CA GLU A 99 2.46 -0.90 0.69
C GLU A 99 2.30 0.33 -0.19
N ALA A 100 1.13 0.97 -0.11
CA ALA A 100 0.84 2.16 -0.87
C ALA A 100 1.73 3.34 -0.44
N LEU A 101 1.91 3.55 0.86
CA LEU A 101 2.83 4.57 1.40
C LEU A 101 4.26 4.33 0.92
N GLY A 102 4.74 3.08 0.99
CA GLY A 102 6.09 2.71 0.51
C GLY A 102 6.29 3.04 -0.97
N ILE A 103 5.30 2.77 -1.84
CA ILE A 103 5.37 3.16 -3.25
C ILE A 103 5.48 4.68 -3.43
N LEU A 104 4.67 5.45 -2.70
CA LEU A 104 4.67 6.91 -2.85
C LEU A 104 5.95 7.54 -2.30
N LEU A 105 6.50 7.01 -1.20
CA LEU A 105 7.80 7.45 -0.67
C LEU A 105 8.96 7.10 -1.59
N TRP A 106 8.93 5.91 -2.18
CA TRP A 106 9.87 5.56 -3.24
C TRP A 106 9.75 6.53 -4.41
N ALA A 107 8.53 6.85 -4.85
CA ALA A 107 8.30 7.79 -5.94
C ALA A 107 8.81 9.20 -5.64
N LEU A 108 8.76 9.65 -4.38
CA LEU A 108 9.34 10.92 -3.92
C LEU A 108 10.85 10.85 -3.63
N GLY A 109 11.49 9.70 -3.84
CA GLY A 109 12.93 9.53 -3.61
C GLY A 109 13.34 9.34 -2.15
N HIS A 110 12.40 9.18 -1.22
CA HIS A 110 12.69 8.88 0.19
C HIS A 110 13.10 7.42 0.41
N LEU A 111 12.75 6.53 -0.52
CA LEU A 111 13.22 5.14 -0.55
C LEU A 111 14.00 4.89 -1.85
N GLU A 112 15.17 4.29 -1.71
CA GLU A 112 16.06 4.00 -2.85
C GLU A 112 15.51 2.85 -3.71
N GLU A 113 15.09 1.77 -3.05
CA GLU A 113 14.64 0.54 -3.70
C GLU A 113 13.26 0.08 -3.20
N LEU A 114 12.55 -0.64 -4.07
CA LEU A 114 11.31 -1.31 -3.73
C LEU A 114 11.60 -2.76 -3.32
N PRO A 115 11.00 -3.28 -2.23
CA PRO A 115 11.06 -4.70 -1.92
C PRO A 115 10.51 -5.55 -3.06
N SER A 116 10.91 -6.82 -3.13
CA SER A 116 10.27 -7.80 -4.01
C SER A 116 8.79 -8.01 -3.66
N TYR A 117 8.00 -8.57 -4.58
CA TYR A 117 6.55 -8.73 -4.40
C TYR A 117 6.14 -9.84 -3.42
N ASP A 118 7.11 -10.56 -2.86
CA ASP A 118 6.98 -11.53 -1.77
C ASP A 118 7.41 -10.98 -0.41
N ARG A 119 7.76 -9.69 -0.34
CA ARG A 119 8.18 -9.00 0.88
C ARG A 119 7.38 -7.72 1.08
N GLN A 120 6.75 -7.60 2.25
CA GLN A 120 6.07 -6.38 2.66
C GLN A 120 7.07 -5.26 2.96
N PHE A 121 6.62 -4.02 2.83
CA PHE A 121 7.29 -2.90 3.47
C PHE A 121 7.23 -3.03 4.99
N ASP A 122 8.29 -2.56 5.65
CA ASP A 122 8.32 -2.43 7.09
C ASP A 122 7.62 -1.11 7.48
N PRO A 123 6.53 -1.14 8.28
CA PRO A 123 5.82 0.06 8.74
C PRO A 123 6.73 1.10 9.37
N GLU A 124 7.72 0.69 10.17
CA GLU A 124 8.62 1.62 10.84
C GLU A 124 9.48 2.37 9.83
N VAL A 125 10.01 1.65 8.83
CA VAL A 125 10.85 2.23 7.76
C VAL A 125 10.06 3.18 6.87
N VAL A 126 8.78 2.91 6.59
CA VAL A 126 7.97 3.81 5.75
C VAL A 126 7.41 5.01 6.54
N LEU A 127 7.29 4.93 7.86
CA LEU A 127 6.83 6.06 8.67
C LEU A 127 7.97 6.99 9.08
N GLU A 128 9.20 6.49 9.21
CA GLU A 128 10.38 7.25 9.62
C GLU A 128 10.58 8.56 8.80
N PRO A 129 10.51 8.57 7.44
CA PRO A 129 10.77 9.78 6.66
C PRO A 129 9.74 10.90 6.85
N LEU A 130 8.58 10.59 7.44
CA LEU A 130 7.48 11.56 7.55
C LEU A 130 7.62 12.49 8.75
N ASP A 131 8.40 12.08 9.75
CA ASP A 131 8.61 12.82 11.00
C ASP A 131 7.32 13.46 11.53
N LEU A 132 6.26 12.64 11.68
CA LEU A 132 4.92 13.13 11.99
C LEU A 132 4.92 14.02 13.24
N LEU A 133 4.05 15.03 13.24
CA LEU A 133 3.96 16.09 14.25
C LEU A 133 5.03 17.19 14.13
N THR A 134 5.86 17.19 13.10
CA THR A 134 6.76 18.31 12.76
C THR A 134 6.28 19.05 11.50
N PRO A 135 6.75 20.29 11.25
CA PRO A 135 6.33 21.07 10.09
C PRO A 135 6.61 20.35 8.76
N THR A 136 5.60 20.26 7.90
CA THR A 136 5.66 19.46 6.65
C THR A 136 6.17 20.23 5.44
N ILE A 137 6.55 21.49 5.64
CA ILE A 137 6.93 22.43 4.59
C ILE A 137 8.03 21.87 3.70
N ASP A 138 9.06 21.25 4.28
CA ASP A 138 10.18 20.73 3.50
C ASP A 138 9.75 19.53 2.64
N LEU A 139 8.96 18.61 3.21
CA LEU A 139 8.44 17.45 2.48
C LEU A 139 7.52 17.88 1.32
N ILE A 140 6.68 18.90 1.50
CA ILE A 140 5.74 19.36 0.45
C ILE A 140 6.45 20.21 -0.61
N TRP A 141 7.34 21.12 -0.22
CA TRP A 141 7.97 22.06 -1.16
C TRP A 141 9.18 21.48 -1.87
N MET A 142 9.87 20.50 -1.27
CA MET A 142 10.99 19.80 -1.90
C MET A 142 10.57 18.48 -2.56
N ALA A 143 9.28 18.14 -2.52
CA ALA A 143 8.74 16.96 -3.20
C ALA A 143 9.15 16.96 -4.67
N GLN A 144 9.83 15.89 -5.09
CA GLN A 144 10.16 15.65 -6.48
C GLN A 144 9.86 14.20 -6.81
N VAL A 145 8.98 13.99 -7.78
CA VAL A 145 8.67 12.63 -8.22
C VAL A 145 9.78 12.12 -9.15
N ARG A 146 10.04 10.82 -9.08
CA ARG A 146 10.92 10.12 -10.02
C ARG A 146 10.48 10.34 -11.48
N PRO A 147 11.41 10.21 -12.45
CA PRO A 147 11.09 10.41 -13.86
C PRO A 147 9.90 9.57 -14.35
N GLU A 148 9.08 10.16 -15.23
CA GLU A 148 7.87 9.53 -15.80
C GLU A 148 8.13 8.13 -16.36
N GLU A 149 9.22 7.94 -17.11
CA GLU A 149 9.59 6.65 -17.70
C GLU A 149 9.80 5.56 -16.62
N GLU A 150 10.45 5.92 -15.51
CA GLU A 150 10.68 5.01 -14.38
C GLU A 150 9.36 4.65 -13.69
N LEU A 151 8.48 5.63 -13.47
CA LEU A 151 7.17 5.42 -12.86
C LEU A 151 6.28 4.52 -13.70
N ILE A 152 6.21 4.76 -15.01
CA ILE A 152 5.45 3.92 -15.95
C ILE A 152 6.01 2.51 -15.99
N GLN A 153 7.34 2.35 -16.05
CA GLN A 153 7.97 1.04 -16.06
C GLN A 153 7.64 0.23 -14.80
N ARG A 154 7.65 0.87 -13.62
CA ARG A 154 7.27 0.23 -12.35
C ARG A 154 5.78 -0.06 -12.25
N ARG A 155 4.92 0.81 -12.78
CA ARG A 155 3.48 0.56 -12.90
C ARG A 155 3.20 -0.67 -13.76
N ASP A 156 3.82 -0.76 -14.93
CA ASP A 156 3.65 -1.90 -15.85
C ASP A 156 4.15 -3.21 -15.19
N GLN A 157 5.23 -3.15 -14.43
CA GLN A 157 5.70 -4.26 -13.61
C GLN A 157 4.65 -4.66 -12.56
N ALA A 158 4.07 -3.71 -11.83
CA ALA A 158 3.03 -3.96 -10.83
C ALA A 158 1.75 -4.55 -11.46
N GLU A 159 1.38 -4.08 -12.66
CA GLU A 159 0.25 -4.59 -13.42
C GLU A 159 0.43 -6.07 -13.76
N LEU A 160 1.61 -6.47 -14.24
CA LEU A 160 1.93 -7.85 -14.57
C LEU A 160 1.84 -8.77 -13.34
N TRP A 161 2.35 -8.31 -12.20
CA TRP A 161 2.29 -9.02 -10.94
C TRP A 161 0.85 -9.19 -10.43
N ASN A 162 0.06 -8.11 -10.45
CA ASN A 162 -1.36 -8.16 -10.08
C ASN A 162 -2.17 -9.05 -11.05
N TRP A 163 -1.87 -8.98 -12.36
CA TRP A 163 -2.46 -9.88 -13.36
C TRP A 163 -2.16 -11.34 -13.04
N ARG A 164 -0.92 -11.66 -12.64
CA ARG A 164 -0.54 -13.03 -12.30
C ARG A 164 -1.32 -13.56 -11.11
N SER A 165 -1.53 -12.75 -10.06
CA SER A 165 -2.39 -13.10 -8.92
C SER A 165 -3.82 -13.36 -9.36
N ARG A 166 -4.40 -12.48 -10.18
CA ARG A 166 -5.78 -12.63 -10.70
C ARG A 166 -5.94 -13.84 -11.63
N ALA A 167 -4.91 -14.20 -12.40
CA ALA A 167 -4.93 -15.40 -13.22
C ALA A 167 -5.08 -16.67 -12.36
N THR A 168 -4.36 -16.75 -11.23
CA THR A 168 -4.53 -17.84 -10.25
C THR A 168 -5.93 -17.84 -9.65
N GLU A 169 -6.47 -16.67 -9.28
CA GLU A 169 -7.83 -16.56 -8.75
C GLU A 169 -8.88 -17.11 -9.73
N LEU A 170 -8.81 -16.69 -11.00
CA LEU A 170 -9.72 -17.17 -12.05
C LEU A 170 -9.64 -18.67 -12.25
N GLU A 171 -8.43 -19.24 -12.24
CA GLU A 171 -8.22 -20.68 -12.34
C GLU A 171 -8.85 -21.42 -11.14
N ARG A 172 -8.65 -20.91 -9.91
CA ARG A 172 -9.25 -21.46 -8.68
C ARG A 172 -10.78 -21.38 -8.67
N MET A 173 -11.34 -20.35 -9.27
CA MET A 173 -12.79 -20.20 -9.48
C MET A 173 -13.34 -21.13 -10.56
N GLY A 174 -12.50 -21.91 -11.25
CA GLY A 174 -12.92 -22.82 -12.32
C GLY A 174 -13.31 -22.10 -13.60
N VAL A 175 -12.91 -20.84 -13.78
CA VAL A 175 -13.08 -20.11 -15.05
C VAL A 175 -12.31 -20.86 -16.12
N ARG A 176 -12.88 -21.04 -17.30
CA ARG A 176 -12.20 -21.73 -18.40
C ARG A 176 -11.34 -20.73 -19.18
N PRO A 177 -10.10 -21.10 -19.57
CA PRO A 177 -9.32 -20.28 -20.47
C PRO A 177 -9.97 -20.25 -21.88
N PRO A 178 -9.56 -19.29 -22.74
CA PRO A 178 -9.98 -19.28 -24.14
C PRO A 178 -9.74 -20.62 -24.84
N ALA A 179 -10.57 -20.93 -25.84
CA ALA A 179 -10.48 -22.19 -26.57
C ALA A 179 -9.09 -22.37 -27.22
N GLY A 180 -8.49 -23.55 -27.03
CA GLY A 180 -7.20 -23.92 -27.62
C GLY A 180 -5.97 -23.53 -26.80
N VAL A 181 -6.13 -22.89 -25.63
CA VAL A 181 -5.02 -22.53 -24.74
C VAL A 181 -5.34 -22.90 -23.29
N THR A 182 -4.29 -23.20 -22.51
CA THR A 182 -4.37 -23.44 -21.05
C THR A 182 -3.93 -22.19 -20.28
N PHE A 183 -4.33 -22.04 -19.02
CA PHE A 183 -3.79 -20.98 -18.15
C PHE A 183 -2.27 -21.04 -18.09
N ARG A 184 -1.69 -22.23 -17.94
CA ARG A 184 -0.24 -22.43 -17.92
C ARG A 184 0.45 -21.88 -19.18
N GLN A 185 -0.13 -22.07 -20.36
CA GLN A 185 0.42 -21.52 -21.61
C GLN A 185 0.31 -19.99 -21.66
N ILE A 186 -0.81 -19.43 -21.21
CA ILE A 186 -1.03 -17.97 -21.15
C ILE A 186 -0.03 -17.34 -20.17
N ILE A 187 0.12 -17.92 -18.98
CA ILE A 187 1.07 -17.50 -17.95
C ILE A 187 2.50 -17.56 -18.48
N ALA A 188 2.92 -18.70 -19.04
CA ALA A 188 4.26 -18.87 -19.57
C ALA A 188 4.58 -17.83 -20.67
N SER A 189 3.68 -17.67 -21.63
CA SER A 189 3.87 -16.68 -22.71
C SER A 189 3.94 -15.23 -22.17
N THR A 190 3.13 -14.92 -21.17
CA THR A 190 3.11 -13.57 -20.55
C THR A 190 4.39 -13.32 -19.74
N ALA A 191 4.83 -14.32 -18.98
CA ALA A 191 6.06 -14.26 -18.18
C ALA A 191 7.31 -14.11 -19.08
N GLU A 192 7.39 -14.86 -20.17
CA GLU A 192 8.47 -14.75 -21.16
C GLU A 192 8.52 -13.38 -21.82
N MET A 193 7.36 -12.83 -22.20
CA MET A 193 7.27 -11.48 -22.74
C MET A 193 7.71 -10.42 -21.72
N ALA A 194 7.27 -10.54 -20.48
CA ALA A 194 7.62 -9.63 -19.40
C ALA A 194 9.12 -9.68 -19.07
N ASN A 195 9.72 -10.87 -19.09
CA ASN A 195 11.16 -11.04 -18.92
C ASN A 195 11.97 -10.43 -20.07
N THR A 196 11.54 -10.67 -21.31
CA THR A 196 12.18 -10.08 -22.51
C THR A 196 12.16 -8.56 -22.48
N LYS A 197 11.10 -7.95 -21.92
CA LYS A 197 10.98 -6.50 -21.74
C LYS A 197 11.68 -5.96 -20.49
N GLY A 198 12.31 -6.83 -19.68
CA GLY A 198 12.99 -6.44 -18.44
C GLY A 198 12.06 -6.07 -17.28
N HIS A 199 10.75 -6.30 -17.37
CA HIS A 199 9.82 -6.07 -16.25
C HIS A 199 9.93 -7.13 -15.16
N ILE A 200 10.45 -8.32 -15.50
CA ILE A 200 10.71 -9.41 -14.54
C ILE A 200 12.13 -9.90 -14.79
N PRO A 201 13.07 -9.76 -13.84
CA PRO A 201 14.48 -10.03 -14.10
C PRO A 201 14.78 -11.51 -14.36
N THR A 202 14.06 -12.40 -13.67
CA THR A 202 14.29 -13.85 -13.74
C THR A 202 12.96 -14.59 -13.71
N LEU A 203 12.89 -15.71 -14.43
CA LEU A 203 11.75 -16.62 -14.38
C LEU A 203 12.13 -17.91 -13.67
N LEU A 204 11.17 -18.53 -12.98
CA LEU A 204 11.30 -19.88 -12.43
C LEU A 204 10.23 -20.77 -13.06
N GLU A 205 10.67 -21.83 -13.75
CA GLU A 205 9.77 -22.76 -14.47
C GLU A 205 8.76 -22.07 -15.42
N HIS A 206 9.19 -21.03 -16.14
CA HIS A 206 8.35 -20.19 -17.00
C HIS A 206 7.24 -19.41 -16.25
N ASP A 207 7.42 -19.14 -14.96
CA ASP A 207 6.50 -18.35 -14.14
C ASP A 207 7.25 -17.25 -13.36
N PHE A 208 6.48 -16.37 -12.72
CA PHE A 208 6.95 -15.30 -11.86
C PHE A 208 7.60 -15.90 -10.60
N PRO A 209 8.78 -15.40 -10.17
CA PRO A 209 9.47 -15.91 -8.98
C PRO A 209 8.98 -15.22 -7.70
N ALA A 210 8.44 -15.96 -6.74
CA ALA A 210 8.10 -15.46 -5.41
C ALA A 210 8.48 -16.52 -4.37
N PHE A 211 9.07 -16.13 -3.23
CA PHE A 211 9.59 -17.04 -2.20
C PHE A 211 10.53 -18.11 -2.77
N GLU A 212 11.42 -17.68 -3.69
CA GLU A 212 12.40 -18.53 -4.39
C GLU A 212 11.78 -19.73 -5.13
N ARG A 213 10.50 -19.64 -5.50
CA ARG A 213 9.77 -20.68 -6.23
C ARG A 213 8.89 -20.08 -7.33
N PRO A 214 8.44 -20.89 -8.31
CA PRO A 214 7.44 -20.46 -9.27
C PRO A 214 6.13 -20.07 -8.56
N TYR A 215 5.46 -19.00 -9.02
CA TYR A 215 4.19 -18.53 -8.46
C TYR A 215 3.12 -19.64 -8.37
N ALA A 216 3.09 -20.54 -9.34
CA ALA A 216 2.18 -21.69 -9.34
C ALA A 216 2.36 -22.66 -8.14
N GLN A 217 3.48 -22.59 -7.43
CA GLN A 217 3.82 -23.45 -6.29
C GLN A 217 3.67 -22.76 -4.92
N LEU A 218 3.10 -21.55 -4.88
CA LEU A 218 2.80 -20.88 -3.63
C LEU A 218 1.71 -21.64 -2.84
N ASN A 219 1.88 -21.72 -1.53
CA ASN A 219 0.79 -22.15 -0.65
C ASN A 219 -0.25 -21.02 -0.47
N GLU A 220 -1.35 -21.31 0.22
CA GLU A 220 -2.44 -20.33 0.40
C GLU A 220 -1.99 -19.04 1.07
N ASP A 221 -1.22 -19.11 2.17
CA ASP A 221 -0.79 -17.92 2.90
C ASP A 221 0.18 -17.07 2.06
N GLN A 222 1.11 -17.72 1.35
CA GLN A 222 2.04 -17.06 0.43
C GLN A 222 1.31 -16.40 -0.74
N TYR A 223 0.32 -17.09 -1.31
CA TYR A 223 -0.51 -16.54 -2.37
C TYR A 223 -1.30 -15.32 -1.90
N MET A 224 -1.96 -15.42 -0.75
CA MET A 224 -2.74 -14.33 -0.17
C MET A 224 -1.87 -13.10 0.11
N LEU A 225 -0.68 -13.32 0.67
CA LEU A 225 0.29 -12.26 0.94
C LEU A 225 0.75 -11.56 -0.35
N VAL A 226 1.23 -12.32 -1.34
CA VAL A 226 1.68 -11.73 -2.61
C VAL A 226 0.52 -11.03 -3.31
N SER A 227 -0.66 -11.64 -3.35
CA SER A 227 -1.84 -11.04 -3.98
C SER A 227 -2.24 -9.70 -3.33
N ALA A 228 -2.10 -9.56 -2.02
CA ALA A 228 -2.38 -8.31 -1.33
C ALA A 228 -1.32 -7.24 -1.65
N ILE A 229 -0.03 -7.61 -1.59
CA ILE A 229 1.09 -6.73 -1.94
C ILE A 229 0.94 -6.22 -3.39
N THR A 230 0.71 -7.12 -4.34
CA THR A 230 0.60 -6.76 -5.76
C THR A 230 -0.59 -5.85 -6.02
N TYR A 231 -1.72 -6.08 -5.35
CA TYR A 231 -2.92 -5.25 -5.45
C TYR A 231 -2.68 -3.81 -4.94
N GLU A 232 -2.14 -3.65 -3.74
CA GLU A 232 -1.92 -2.33 -3.14
C GLU A 232 -0.87 -1.53 -3.92
N ARG A 233 0.27 -2.16 -4.27
CA ARG A 233 1.30 -1.49 -5.06
C ARG A 233 0.79 -1.08 -6.44
N TYR A 234 0.06 -1.96 -7.13
CA TYR A 234 -0.54 -1.64 -8.42
C TYR A 234 -1.54 -0.48 -8.31
N THR A 235 -2.36 -0.45 -7.25
CA THR A 235 -3.31 0.63 -7.00
C THR A 235 -2.60 1.97 -6.77
N ALA A 236 -1.54 1.98 -5.96
CA ALA A 236 -0.73 3.17 -5.70
C ALA A 236 -0.07 3.70 -6.99
N PHE A 237 0.53 2.82 -7.80
CA PHE A 237 1.12 3.21 -9.08
C PHE A 237 0.09 3.71 -10.10
N ASN A 238 -1.10 3.11 -10.14
CA ASN A 238 -2.17 3.57 -11.01
C ASN A 238 -2.67 4.96 -10.64
N TRP A 239 -2.77 5.26 -9.34
CA TRP A 239 -3.09 6.60 -8.87
C TRP A 239 -1.98 7.58 -9.24
N LEU A 240 -0.71 7.22 -8.97
CA LEU A 240 0.46 8.03 -9.28
C LEU A 240 0.58 8.37 -10.78
N CYS A 241 0.21 7.43 -11.66
CA CYS A 241 0.22 7.60 -13.12
C CYS A 241 -1.13 8.06 -13.70
N GLU A 242 -2.02 8.65 -12.89
CA GLU A 242 -3.36 9.17 -13.27
C GLU A 242 -4.25 8.20 -14.08
N TYR A 243 -3.99 6.89 -14.02
CA TYR A 243 -4.87 5.87 -14.63
C TYR A 243 -6.16 5.70 -13.81
N SER A 244 -6.13 6.08 -12.54
CA SER A 244 -7.31 6.25 -11.69
C SER A 244 -7.31 7.64 -11.05
N ASN A 245 -8.40 8.37 -11.26
CA ASN A 245 -8.63 9.68 -10.64
C ASN A 245 -9.03 9.54 -9.16
N LYS A 246 -9.30 8.31 -8.70
CA LYS A 246 -9.81 8.02 -7.35
C LYS A 246 -8.77 7.20 -6.60
N TRP A 247 -8.32 7.77 -5.48
CA TRP A 247 -7.52 7.08 -4.48
C TRP A 247 -8.31 5.94 -3.82
N GLU A 248 -9.62 6.12 -3.63
CA GLU A 248 -10.46 5.12 -2.97
C GLU A 248 -11.09 4.11 -3.94
N SER A 249 -10.72 2.83 -3.77
CA SER A 249 -11.47 1.66 -4.24
C SER A 249 -12.05 0.80 -3.10
N VAL A 250 -11.65 1.04 -1.84
CA VAL A 250 -12.00 0.19 -0.69
C VAL A 250 -12.88 0.97 0.30
N ARG A 251 -14.15 0.56 0.41
CA ARG A 251 -15.04 1.01 1.49
C ARG A 251 -14.63 0.32 2.78
N VAL A 252 -14.14 1.08 3.74
CA VAL A 252 -14.03 0.64 5.13
C VAL A 252 -15.41 0.77 5.77
N ASP A 253 -15.81 -0.19 6.59
CA ASP A 253 -17.14 -0.24 7.21
C ASP A 253 -17.44 1.10 7.93
N SER A 254 -18.46 1.80 7.44
CA SER A 254 -18.96 3.08 7.98
C SER A 254 -19.56 2.87 9.37
#